data_AF-A0A857N611-F1
#
_entry.id   AF-A0A857N611-F1
#
_cell.length_a   1.000
_cell.length_b   1.000
_cell.length_c   1.000
_cell.angle_alpha   90.00
_cell.angle_beta   90.00
_cell.angle_gamma   90.00
#
_symmetry.space_group_name_H-M   'P 1'
#
loop_
_entity.id
_entity.type
_entity.pdbx_description
1 polymer ?
#
loop_
_entity_poly.entity_id
_entity_poly.type
_entity_poly.pdbx_seq_one_letter_code
_entity_poly.pdbx_strand_id
1 'polypeptide(L)'
;MVMNKRSGVTALLLGLMLLLTTEARAAELNMVTPVFPVRDCSYWREGCDTKHFDDLRNVVIESELPATWLIHYDVLVDNYLMKELTNLPDNQEIGLFLEVTRRWAEEARVKFDWEEEHWSAADKLFSSGYTLEERRKLVDEAFNKFREKFGEYPKAYGCWYVDGYTMEYIREKYGAEVVLGLADQYSTDGYQTWGQYINQPYYVSKKSAIEPAKHEEDNSGVVKILWAPREPTLSFGDSVEFSNFSLQVNDYNRGKGLPHDYFVRLLNDLTINVKGSVSQVVIGLEVGEVNEVFLAELSRQLETLKEMEGEDFKVVTMSDFNRFYREKTSESATLLVSSQPSKTYESYWYMSPDYRLGLFVEDNQVILKDYRYYHQNLWRDNDQVRRDGRHNLSRLVPALVDEVALGNQIVLGKSDGFEIQEIEDGYVIRFEDKTIKLKKEEPVFEGFKPGEIPEKITDETNPEERGCFGLAGGYKEPYSCVKEWIVRATQLIPDIRYSSIEGEKFLGLKVDEEHLVGVRWPNIKTGKFYFEFPILENFLSIKKKLTPDFEWFGKQEYEVSKYKGEVIDKQAEYGQDNLRRIDREDKVFENGYYIVVEQ
;
A
#
# COMPACT_ATOMS: atom_id res chain seq x y z
N MET A 1 72.91 -38.65 -45.55
CA MET A 1 72.60 -40.09 -45.46
C MET A 1 71.20 -40.21 -44.86
N VAL A 2 70.22 -40.62 -45.69
CA VAL A 2 68.98 -41.36 -45.35
C VAL A 2 67.97 -40.69 -44.38
N MET A 3 66.93 -40.03 -44.91
CA MET A 3 65.50 -40.46 -45.05
C MET A 3 64.58 -39.86 -43.95
N ASN A 4 63.63 -38.97 -44.32
CA ASN A 4 62.20 -39.25 -44.64
C ASN A 4 61.32 -39.20 -43.35
N LYS A 5 60.35 -38.28 -43.18
CA LYS A 5 59.00 -38.29 -43.78
C LYS A 5 58.25 -36.97 -43.54
N ARG A 6 57.42 -36.61 -44.52
CA ARG A 6 56.29 -35.65 -44.45
C ARG A 6 55.09 -36.22 -43.67
N SER A 7 54.14 -35.32 -43.38
CA SER A 7 52.74 -35.46 -42.87
C SER A 7 52.65 -35.10 -41.39
N GLY A 8 51.78 -34.23 -40.89
CA GLY A 8 50.64 -33.51 -41.43
C GLY A 8 49.70 -33.17 -40.25
N VAL A 9 48.98 -32.05 -40.38
CA VAL A 9 47.66 -31.78 -39.75
C VAL A 9 47.61 -31.32 -38.29
N THR A 10 46.92 -30.18 -38.14
CA THR A 10 46.14 -29.65 -36.99
C THR A 10 46.88 -29.04 -35.81
N ALA A 11 46.93 -27.70 -35.83
CA ALA A 11 46.87 -26.87 -34.65
C ALA A 11 45.57 -27.16 -33.88
N LEU A 12 45.70 -27.72 -32.68
CA LEU A 12 44.61 -27.80 -31.72
C LEU A 12 44.78 -26.63 -30.74
N LEU A 13 44.27 -25.47 -31.13
CA LEU A 13 43.99 -24.36 -30.22
C LEU A 13 42.78 -24.82 -29.38
N LEU A 14 43.05 -25.54 -28.29
CA LEU A 14 42.06 -25.77 -27.25
C LEU A 14 41.83 -24.42 -26.55
N GLY A 15 40.89 -23.65 -27.08
CA GLY A 15 40.29 -22.53 -26.37
C GLY A 15 39.56 -23.11 -25.17
N LEU A 16 40.23 -23.12 -24.03
CA LEU A 16 39.62 -23.36 -22.74
C LEU A 16 38.80 -22.11 -22.40
N MET A 17 37.59 -21.99 -22.98
CA MET A 17 36.54 -21.15 -22.41
C MET A 17 36.15 -21.79 -21.08
N LEU A 18 36.86 -21.40 -20.02
CA LEU A 18 36.34 -21.47 -18.66
C LEU A 18 35.10 -20.56 -18.66
N LEU A 19 33.92 -21.16 -18.91
CA LEU A 19 32.65 -20.61 -18.44
C LEU A 19 32.77 -20.62 -16.91
N LEU A 20 33.27 -19.51 -16.36
CA LEU A 20 33.08 -19.19 -14.96
C LEU A 20 31.58 -19.01 -14.78
N THR A 21 30.89 -20.08 -14.40
CA THR A 21 29.54 -20.00 -13.87
C THR A 21 29.65 -19.28 -12.53
N THR A 22 29.46 -17.97 -12.53
CA THR A 22 29.17 -17.25 -11.29
C THR A 22 27.75 -17.65 -10.90
N GLU A 23 27.62 -18.44 -9.83
CA GLU A 23 26.33 -18.60 -9.17
C GLU A 23 25.79 -17.20 -8.83
N ALA A 24 24.50 -16.97 -9.10
CA ALA A 24 23.88 -15.65 -8.94
C ALA A 24 24.05 -15.15 -7.50
N ARG A 25 24.61 -13.95 -7.31
CA ARG A 25 24.92 -13.43 -5.97
C ARG A 25 23.68 -12.90 -5.26
N ALA A 26 23.56 -13.22 -3.97
CA ALA A 26 22.58 -12.56 -3.09
C ALA A 26 22.74 -11.04 -3.13
N ALA A 27 21.68 -10.31 -2.77
CA ALA A 27 21.71 -8.86 -2.81
C ALA A 27 22.84 -8.31 -1.94
N GLU A 28 23.52 -7.28 -2.45
CA GLU A 28 24.75 -6.76 -1.83
C GLU A 28 24.51 -6.05 -0.49
N LEU A 29 23.27 -5.64 -0.22
CA LEU A 29 22.85 -5.08 1.05
C LEU A 29 21.40 -5.51 1.34
N ASN A 30 21.20 -6.25 2.42
CA ASN A 30 19.88 -6.73 2.84
C ASN A 30 19.41 -5.94 4.07
N MET A 31 18.19 -5.42 4.01
CA MET A 31 17.67 -4.58 5.09
C MET A 31 16.25 -4.95 5.51
N VAL A 32 15.96 -4.72 6.77
CA VAL A 32 14.61 -4.79 7.33
C VAL A 32 14.30 -3.47 8.02
N THR A 33 13.07 -2.97 7.81
CA THR A 33 12.59 -1.76 8.45
C THR A 33 11.39 -2.06 9.33
N PRO A 34 11.56 -2.15 10.66
CA PRO A 34 10.44 -2.24 11.58
C PRO A 34 9.63 -0.93 11.56
N VAL A 35 8.35 -1.00 11.20
CA VAL A 35 7.45 0.16 11.15
C VAL A 35 6.15 -0.13 11.90
N PHE A 36 5.76 0.78 12.79
CA PHE A 36 4.59 0.63 13.66
C PHE A 36 3.63 1.81 13.48
N PRO A 37 2.58 1.67 12.66
CA PRO A 37 1.53 2.67 12.55
C PRO A 37 0.73 2.81 13.86
N VAL A 38 0.60 4.06 14.33
CA VAL A 38 -0.13 4.44 15.55
C VAL A 38 -1.29 5.34 15.14
N ARG A 39 -2.48 4.74 14.96
CA ARG A 39 -3.73 5.49 14.82
C ARG A 39 -4.18 6.04 16.18
N ASP A 40 -5.02 7.07 16.15
CA ASP A 40 -5.78 7.47 17.33
C ASP A 40 -6.56 6.27 17.90
N CYS A 41 -6.71 6.24 19.23
CA CYS A 41 -7.24 5.08 19.94
C CYS A 41 -8.69 4.75 19.56
N SER A 42 -9.45 5.73 19.04
CA SER A 42 -10.79 5.49 18.55
C SER A 42 -10.80 4.52 17.37
N TYR A 43 -9.70 4.33 16.64
CA TYR A 43 -9.60 3.40 15.51
C TYR A 43 -9.11 1.99 15.92
N TRP A 44 -8.90 1.71 17.21
CA TRP A 44 -8.39 0.42 17.67
C TRP A 44 -9.53 -0.60 17.87
N ARG A 45 -9.25 -1.88 17.59
CA ARG A 45 -10.27 -2.96 17.62
C ARG A 45 -10.82 -3.27 19.00
N GLU A 46 -9.97 -3.20 20.02
CA GLU A 46 -10.32 -3.50 21.41
C GLU A 46 -10.81 -2.25 22.16
N GLY A 47 -10.99 -1.14 21.45
CA GLY A 47 -11.29 0.18 21.99
C GLY A 47 -10.03 0.93 22.46
N CYS A 48 -10.23 2.12 23.04
CA CYS A 48 -9.16 2.99 23.55
C CYS A 48 -8.45 2.46 24.81
N ASP A 49 -8.08 1.18 24.85
CA ASP A 49 -7.23 0.62 25.90
C ASP A 49 -5.75 0.88 25.57
N THR A 50 -5.15 1.84 26.29
CA THR A 50 -3.76 2.25 26.12
C THR A 50 -2.77 1.11 26.36
N LYS A 51 -3.18 0.02 27.01
CA LYS A 51 -2.33 -1.16 27.22
C LYS A 51 -1.82 -1.75 25.90
N HIS A 52 -2.60 -1.71 24.83
CA HIS A 52 -2.16 -2.20 23.50
C HIS A 52 -0.94 -1.44 22.98
N PHE A 53 -0.93 -0.12 23.17
CA PHE A 53 0.21 0.71 22.81
C PHE A 53 1.39 0.46 23.75
N ASP A 54 1.16 0.42 25.07
CA ASP A 54 2.21 0.14 26.05
C ASP A 54 2.91 -1.20 25.79
N ASP A 55 2.14 -2.27 25.58
CA ASP A 55 2.66 -3.61 25.35
C ASP A 55 3.49 -3.68 24.06
N LEU A 56 2.97 -3.13 22.96
CA LEU A 56 3.70 -3.07 21.69
C LEU A 56 4.99 -2.26 21.85
N ARG A 57 4.90 -1.06 22.45
CA ARG A 57 6.06 -0.20 22.71
C ARG A 57 7.12 -0.94 23.51
N ASN A 58 6.74 -1.64 24.57
CA ASN A 58 7.68 -2.35 25.43
C ASN A 58 8.39 -3.47 24.66
N VAL A 59 7.67 -4.30 23.90
CA VAL A 59 8.26 -5.36 23.06
C VAL A 59 9.26 -4.80 22.05
N VAL A 60 8.91 -3.69 21.39
CA VAL A 60 9.80 -3.05 20.40
C VAL A 60 11.04 -2.47 21.08
N ILE A 61 10.90 -1.74 22.19
CA ILE A 61 12.04 -1.18 22.92
C ILE A 61 12.96 -2.27 23.47
N GLU A 62 12.40 -3.33 24.06
CA GLU A 62 13.15 -4.46 24.64
C GLU A 62 13.94 -5.24 23.59
N SER A 63 13.52 -5.20 22.32
CA SER A 63 14.32 -5.78 21.22
C SER A 63 15.65 -5.05 21.01
N GLU A 64 15.75 -3.78 21.42
CA GLU A 64 16.86 -2.86 21.17
C GLU A 64 17.10 -2.55 19.68
N LEU A 65 16.23 -3.02 18.80
CA LEU A 65 16.31 -2.78 17.36
C LEU A 65 15.82 -1.37 17.01
N PRO A 66 16.41 -0.74 15.97
CA PRO A 66 15.87 0.51 15.44
C PRO A 66 14.50 0.27 14.79
N ALA A 67 13.58 1.21 14.98
CA ALA A 67 12.23 1.13 14.43
C ALA A 67 11.65 2.52 14.14
N THR A 68 10.61 2.57 13.30
CA THR A 68 9.89 3.81 12.97
C THR A 68 8.43 3.74 13.42
N TRP A 69 7.99 4.73 14.18
CA TRP A 69 6.60 4.91 14.62
C TRP A 69 5.93 5.95 13.72
N LEU A 70 5.01 5.53 12.84
CA LEU A 70 4.24 6.46 12.02
C LEU A 70 2.96 6.84 12.77
N ILE A 71 2.86 8.08 13.21
CA ILE A 71 1.77 8.52 14.08
C ILE A 71 0.73 9.33 13.30
N HIS A 72 -0.53 9.04 13.57
CA HIS A 72 -1.67 9.72 12.97
C HIS A 72 -1.77 11.18 13.45
N TYR A 73 -2.40 12.06 12.67
CA TYR A 73 -2.53 13.47 13.04
C TYR A 73 -3.15 13.66 14.43
N ASP A 74 -4.19 12.90 14.73
CA ASP A 74 -4.94 13.01 15.98
C ASP A 74 -4.09 12.60 17.21
N VAL A 75 -3.05 11.78 17.02
CA VAL A 75 -2.09 11.44 18.07
C VAL A 75 -1.29 12.66 18.51
N LEU A 76 -1.03 13.64 17.63
CA LEU A 76 -0.29 14.87 17.96
C LEU A 76 -0.96 15.74 19.03
N VAL A 77 -2.23 15.50 19.33
CA VAL A 77 -2.99 16.19 20.37
C VAL A 77 -3.45 15.26 21.51
N ASP A 78 -3.07 13.98 21.46
CA ASP A 78 -3.29 13.04 22.55
C ASP A 78 -2.20 13.21 23.62
N ASN A 79 -2.57 13.63 24.82
CA ASN A 79 -1.61 13.91 25.89
C ASN A 79 -0.84 12.67 26.36
N TYR A 80 -1.48 11.51 26.38
CA TYR A 80 -0.87 10.29 26.89
C TYR A 80 0.08 9.70 25.83
N LEU A 81 -0.40 9.49 24.61
CA LEU A 81 0.42 8.95 23.53
C LEU A 81 1.62 9.85 23.24
N MET A 82 1.43 11.17 23.20
CA MET A 82 2.55 12.11 23.00
C MET A 82 3.57 12.05 24.12
N LYS A 83 3.14 11.91 25.38
CA LYS A 83 4.06 11.73 26.50
C LYS A 83 4.91 10.48 26.32
N GLU A 84 4.32 9.38 25.91
CA GLU A 84 5.06 8.13 25.75
C GLU A 84 5.96 8.15 24.50
N LEU A 85 5.48 8.69 23.38
CA LEU A 85 6.24 8.85 22.14
C LEU A 85 7.46 9.76 22.31
N THR A 86 7.32 10.86 23.05
CA THR A 86 8.45 11.80 23.30
C THR A 86 9.52 11.24 24.24
N ASN A 87 9.24 10.14 24.94
CA ASN A 87 10.20 9.46 25.82
C ASN A 87 10.81 8.20 25.19
N LEU A 88 10.58 7.95 23.89
CA LEU A 88 11.19 6.84 23.19
C LEU A 88 12.72 6.98 23.12
N PRO A 89 13.49 5.87 23.14
CA PRO A 89 14.94 5.91 22.94
C PRO A 89 15.34 6.45 21.56
N ASP A 90 16.58 6.94 21.44
CA ASP A 90 17.10 7.60 20.23
C ASP A 90 17.10 6.71 18.95
N ASN A 91 17.07 5.39 19.10
CA ASN A 91 16.97 4.45 17.97
C ASN A 91 15.53 4.27 17.44
N GLN A 92 14.55 4.95 18.05
CA GLN A 92 13.16 4.93 17.64
C GLN A 92 12.85 6.23 16.88
N GLU A 93 12.67 6.12 15.56
CA GLU A 93 12.23 7.22 14.72
C GLU A 93 10.73 7.47 14.88
N ILE A 94 10.31 8.74 14.83
CA ILE A 94 8.90 9.12 14.77
C ILE A 94 8.65 9.83 13.43
N GLY A 95 7.62 9.37 12.71
CA GLY A 95 7.16 9.94 11.44
C GLY A 95 5.65 10.14 11.42
N LEU A 96 5.10 10.58 10.28
CA LEU A 96 3.66 10.83 10.13
C LEU A 96 2.92 9.72 9.39
N PHE A 97 1.76 9.33 9.91
CA PHE A 97 0.81 8.44 9.25
C PHE A 97 -0.31 9.26 8.61
N LEU A 98 -0.29 9.38 7.27
CA LEU A 98 -1.08 10.33 6.48
C LEU A 98 -2.46 9.78 6.09
N GLU A 99 -3.17 9.20 7.04
CA GLU A 99 -4.60 8.89 6.90
C GLU A 99 -5.41 10.10 7.35
N VAL A 100 -6.23 10.67 6.47
CA VAL A 100 -6.96 11.91 6.81
C VAL A 100 -8.07 11.62 7.81
N THR A 101 -8.03 12.33 8.94
CA THR A 101 -9.13 12.34 9.91
C THR A 101 -10.01 13.56 9.70
N ARG A 102 -11.20 13.51 10.28
CA ARG A 102 -12.06 14.68 10.41
C ARG A 102 -11.36 15.83 11.12
N ARG A 103 -10.72 15.57 12.28
CA ARG A 103 -10.03 16.63 13.04
C ARG A 103 -8.92 17.26 12.19
N TRP A 104 -8.09 16.45 11.55
CA TRP A 104 -7.02 16.94 10.68
C TRP A 104 -7.56 17.80 9.55
N ALA A 105 -8.57 17.32 8.83
CA ALA A 105 -9.19 18.08 7.75
C ALA A 105 -9.79 19.40 8.27
N GLU A 106 -10.51 19.37 9.39
CA GLU A 106 -11.10 20.57 9.97
C GLU A 106 -10.03 21.59 10.44
N GLU A 107 -8.96 21.14 11.10
CA GLU A 107 -7.86 22.04 11.51
C GLU A 107 -7.10 22.61 10.29
N ALA A 108 -7.00 21.83 9.20
CA ALA A 108 -6.44 22.28 7.92
C ALA A 108 -7.38 23.18 7.10
N ARG A 109 -8.62 23.44 7.58
CA ARG A 109 -9.69 24.11 6.82
C ARG A 109 -9.97 23.43 5.47
N VAL A 110 -10.15 22.12 5.54
CA VAL A 110 -10.50 21.24 4.43
C VAL A 110 -11.78 20.49 4.79
N LYS A 111 -12.71 20.40 3.84
CA LYS A 111 -13.96 19.67 4.04
C LYS A 111 -13.69 18.18 4.23
N PHE A 112 -14.33 17.57 5.22
CA PHE A 112 -14.33 16.12 5.42
C PHE A 112 -15.74 15.56 5.17
N ASP A 113 -15.88 14.65 4.22
CA ASP A 113 -17.15 14.06 3.82
C ASP A 113 -17.64 12.98 4.80
N TRP A 114 -17.87 13.35 6.07
CA TRP A 114 -18.25 12.45 7.16
C TRP A 114 -19.62 11.79 7.01
N GLU A 115 -20.46 12.27 6.11
CA GLU A 115 -21.86 11.82 5.98
C GLU A 115 -22.05 10.60 5.08
N GLU A 116 -21.13 10.40 4.15
CA GLU A 116 -21.17 9.37 3.12
C GLU A 116 -20.27 8.21 3.57
N GLU A 117 -20.67 6.96 3.35
CA GLU A 117 -19.87 5.71 3.49
C GLU A 117 -18.95 5.57 4.74
N HIS A 118 -18.06 4.58 4.73
CA HIS A 118 -17.12 4.28 5.82
C HIS A 118 -15.92 5.23 5.81
N TRP A 119 -15.28 5.42 6.97
CA TRP A 119 -14.11 6.29 7.14
C TRP A 119 -12.90 5.83 6.33
N SER A 120 -12.79 4.51 6.13
CA SER A 120 -11.74 3.87 5.34
C SER A 120 -11.96 4.00 3.84
N ALA A 121 -13.04 4.65 3.39
CA ALA A 121 -13.23 4.95 1.98
C ALA A 121 -12.04 5.79 1.46
N ALA A 122 -11.48 5.37 0.34
CA ALA A 122 -10.22 5.90 -0.21
C ALA A 122 -10.29 7.40 -0.55
N ASP A 123 -11.45 7.89 -0.96
CA ASP A 123 -11.72 9.31 -1.26
C ASP A 123 -11.70 10.22 -0.04
N LYS A 124 -11.76 9.64 1.17
CA LYS A 124 -11.65 10.38 2.43
C LYS A 124 -10.35 10.10 3.12
N LEU A 125 -9.91 8.84 3.12
CA LEU A 125 -8.76 8.42 3.91
C LEU A 125 -7.43 8.92 3.30
N PHE A 126 -7.34 8.99 1.97
CA PHE A 126 -6.10 9.32 1.27
C PHE A 126 -6.11 10.73 0.71
N SER A 127 -4.93 11.37 0.68
CA SER A 127 -4.75 12.69 0.09
C SER A 127 -5.22 12.77 -1.37
N SER A 128 -5.17 11.67 -2.12
CA SER A 128 -5.69 11.57 -3.49
C SER A 128 -7.16 11.98 -3.61
N GLY A 129 -7.98 11.76 -2.57
CA GLY A 129 -9.40 12.14 -2.53
C GLY A 129 -9.66 13.65 -2.50
N TYR A 130 -8.63 14.44 -2.19
CA TYR A 130 -8.69 15.88 -2.04
C TYR A 130 -8.12 16.61 -3.27
N THR A 131 -8.53 17.85 -3.48
CA THR A 131 -7.95 18.73 -4.51
C THR A 131 -6.49 19.06 -4.16
N LEU A 132 -5.70 19.49 -5.16
CA LEU A 132 -4.28 19.82 -4.93
C LEU A 132 -4.09 20.91 -3.86
N GLU A 133 -4.99 21.90 -3.79
CA GLU A 133 -4.93 22.93 -2.75
C GLU A 133 -5.22 22.36 -1.37
N GLU A 134 -6.25 21.52 -1.24
CA GLU A 134 -6.60 20.83 0.01
C GLU A 134 -5.48 19.89 0.46
N ARG A 135 -4.86 19.13 -0.46
CA ARG A 135 -3.68 18.30 -0.16
C ARG A 135 -2.55 19.12 0.46
N ARG A 136 -2.26 20.29 -0.12
CA ARG A 136 -1.24 21.20 0.43
C ARG A 136 -1.60 21.70 1.82
N LYS A 137 -2.86 22.09 2.06
CA LYS A 137 -3.34 22.51 3.40
C LYS A 137 -3.21 21.39 4.43
N LEU A 138 -3.65 20.19 4.08
CA LEU A 138 -3.53 18.99 4.92
C LEU A 138 -2.07 18.73 5.29
N VAL A 139 -1.18 18.64 4.30
CA VAL A 139 0.26 18.44 4.53
C VAL A 139 0.84 19.57 5.39
N ASP A 140 0.52 20.82 5.08
CA ASP A 140 1.05 21.97 5.79
C ASP A 140 0.67 21.93 7.27
N GLU A 141 -0.59 21.63 7.58
CA GLU A 141 -1.08 21.51 8.96
C GLU A 141 -0.37 20.36 9.69
N ALA A 142 -0.33 19.16 9.10
CA ALA A 142 0.28 18.00 9.75
C ALA A 142 1.78 18.19 10.03
N PHE A 143 2.54 18.70 9.06
CA PHE A 143 3.98 18.90 9.22
C PHE A 143 4.30 20.05 10.19
N ASN A 144 3.53 21.14 10.17
CA ASN A 144 3.71 22.24 11.12
C ASN A 144 3.36 21.80 12.55
N LYS A 145 2.28 21.03 12.72
CA LYS A 145 1.89 20.46 14.00
C LYS A 145 2.93 19.49 14.54
N PHE A 146 3.47 18.62 13.68
CA PHE A 146 4.56 17.72 14.04
C PHE A 146 5.78 18.51 14.54
N ARG A 147 6.20 19.54 13.80
CA ARG A 147 7.32 20.41 14.22
C ARG A 147 7.06 21.16 15.51
N GLU A 148 5.83 21.59 15.77
CA GLU A 148 5.44 22.18 17.05
C GLU A 148 5.70 21.21 18.21
N LYS A 149 5.42 19.91 18.02
CA LYS A 149 5.55 18.88 19.06
C LYS A 149 6.97 18.33 19.22
N PHE A 150 7.70 18.12 18.13
CA PHE A 150 9.00 17.46 18.14
C PHE A 150 10.19 18.39 17.85
N GLY A 151 9.94 19.65 17.47
CA GLY A 151 10.98 20.66 17.18
C GLY A 151 11.57 20.58 15.76
N GLU A 152 11.38 19.48 15.05
CA GLU A 152 11.81 19.26 13.66
C GLU A 152 10.68 18.70 12.79
N TYR A 153 10.83 18.76 11.46
CA TYR A 153 9.90 18.11 10.53
C TYR A 153 10.17 16.60 10.47
N PRO A 154 9.14 15.76 10.24
CA PRO A 154 9.34 14.33 10.10
C PRO A 154 10.12 14.05 8.82
N LYS A 155 11.01 13.05 8.86
CA LYS A 155 11.82 12.62 7.71
C LYS A 155 11.17 11.45 6.95
N ALA A 156 10.35 10.68 7.66
CA ALA A 156 9.57 9.56 7.15
C ALA A 156 8.07 9.81 7.32
N TYR A 157 7.30 9.32 6.36
CA TYR A 157 5.84 9.39 6.40
C TYR A 157 5.24 8.20 5.65
N GLY A 158 3.92 8.03 5.72
CA GLY A 158 3.24 7.07 4.85
C GLY A 158 1.81 6.79 5.27
N CYS A 159 1.15 5.98 4.48
CA CYS A 159 -0.14 5.35 4.79
C CYS A 159 -0.35 4.24 3.75
N TRP A 160 -1.54 3.67 3.64
CA TRP A 160 -1.80 2.68 2.60
C TRP A 160 -1.57 3.26 1.19
N TYR A 161 -1.95 4.51 0.93
CA TYR A 161 -1.65 5.16 -0.35
C TYR A 161 -1.39 6.66 -0.19
N VAL A 162 -0.20 7.08 -0.61
CA VAL A 162 0.13 8.49 -0.82
C VAL A 162 0.28 8.69 -2.33
N ASP A 163 -0.29 9.77 -2.84
CA ASP A 163 -0.19 10.10 -4.26
C ASP A 163 1.09 10.85 -4.61
N GLY A 164 1.48 10.80 -5.89
CA GLY A 164 2.72 11.41 -6.39
C GLY A 164 2.81 12.93 -6.12
N TYR A 165 1.71 13.67 -6.29
CA TYR A 165 1.71 15.12 -6.04
C TYR A 165 2.00 15.44 -4.58
N THR A 166 1.34 14.72 -3.67
CA THR A 166 1.56 14.87 -2.22
C THR A 166 3.01 14.53 -1.86
N MET A 167 3.58 13.46 -2.41
CA MET A 167 4.99 13.10 -2.19
C MET A 167 5.95 14.21 -2.66
N GLU A 168 5.74 14.75 -3.86
CA GLU A 168 6.58 15.81 -4.41
C GLU A 168 6.50 17.08 -3.57
N TYR A 169 5.29 17.48 -3.16
CA TYR A 169 5.10 18.66 -2.32
C TYR A 169 5.77 18.50 -0.94
N ILE A 170 5.64 17.32 -0.32
CA ILE A 170 6.30 16.99 0.94
C ILE A 170 7.83 17.07 0.79
N ARG A 171 8.40 16.45 -0.25
CA ARG A 171 9.84 16.50 -0.52
C ARG A 171 10.32 17.94 -0.68
N GLU A 172 9.69 18.71 -1.58
CA GLU A 172 10.16 20.05 -1.95
C GLU A 172 10.07 21.05 -0.80
N LYS A 173 9.01 20.98 0.01
CA LYS A 173 8.77 21.94 1.07
C LYS A 173 9.34 21.52 2.42
N TYR A 174 9.31 20.23 2.74
CA TYR A 174 9.63 19.71 4.07
C TYR A 174 10.86 18.79 4.09
N GLY A 175 11.35 18.33 2.93
CA GLY A 175 12.57 17.52 2.83
C GLY A 175 12.41 16.07 3.28
N ALA A 176 11.18 15.56 3.44
CA ALA A 176 10.94 14.15 3.74
C ALA A 176 10.95 13.34 2.45
N GLU A 177 11.71 12.24 2.44
CA GLU A 177 12.17 11.58 1.22
C GLU A 177 11.91 10.07 1.20
N VAL A 178 11.29 9.53 2.25
CA VAL A 178 10.92 8.13 2.34
C VAL A 178 9.47 7.98 2.74
N VAL A 179 8.76 7.15 1.97
CA VAL A 179 7.33 6.93 2.13
C VAL A 179 7.03 5.44 2.29
N LEU A 180 6.24 5.11 3.31
CA LEU A 180 5.58 3.83 3.40
C LEU A 180 4.30 3.88 2.54
N GLY A 181 4.15 2.92 1.63
CA GLY A 181 2.93 2.69 0.86
C GLY A 181 2.54 1.22 0.89
N LEU A 182 1.33 0.86 0.49
CA LEU A 182 0.91 -0.54 0.50
C LEU A 182 1.65 -1.40 -0.54
N ALA A 183 1.86 -2.69 -0.25
CA ALA A 183 2.43 -3.67 -1.17
C ALA A 183 1.55 -3.95 -2.42
N ASP A 184 2.07 -4.66 -3.41
CA ASP A 184 1.28 -5.05 -4.59
C ASP A 184 0.08 -5.90 -4.14
N GLN A 185 -1.15 -5.44 -4.42
CA GLN A 185 -2.36 -6.17 -4.05
C GLN A 185 -3.50 -5.85 -5.03
N TYR A 186 -4.24 -6.88 -5.40
CA TYR A 186 -5.33 -6.74 -6.35
C TYR A 186 -6.62 -6.24 -5.68
N SER A 187 -7.01 -6.79 -4.53
CA SER A 187 -8.21 -6.33 -3.81
C SER A 187 -8.14 -6.71 -2.34
N THR A 188 -7.89 -5.73 -1.47
CA THR A 188 -7.94 -5.90 -0.02
C THR A 188 -8.35 -4.58 0.62
N ASP A 189 -9.30 -4.62 1.55
CA ASP A 189 -9.82 -3.45 2.28
C ASP A 189 -10.32 -2.30 1.38
N GLY A 190 -10.75 -2.62 0.15
CA GLY A 190 -11.21 -1.63 -0.83
C GLY A 190 -10.07 -0.93 -1.60
N TYR A 191 -8.83 -1.38 -1.44
CA TYR A 191 -7.66 -0.78 -2.10
C TYR A 191 -7.03 -1.73 -3.12
N GLN A 192 -6.85 -1.24 -4.34
CA GLN A 192 -6.07 -1.89 -5.39
C GLN A 192 -4.88 -1.01 -5.78
N THR A 193 -3.68 -1.55 -5.61
CA THR A 193 -2.42 -1.07 -6.20
C THR A 193 -1.75 -2.28 -6.84
N TRP A 194 -2.00 -2.49 -8.12
CA TRP A 194 -1.63 -3.71 -8.84
C TRP A 194 -0.71 -3.37 -10.00
N GLY A 195 0.45 -4.02 -10.07
CA GLY A 195 1.44 -3.74 -11.11
C GLY A 195 2.76 -3.17 -10.62
N GLN A 196 2.89 -2.77 -9.35
CA GLN A 196 4.13 -2.18 -8.84
C GLN A 196 5.22 -3.24 -8.61
N TYR A 197 6.40 -2.82 -8.15
CA TYR A 197 7.39 -3.78 -7.65
C TYR A 197 6.78 -4.62 -6.53
N ILE A 198 7.02 -5.92 -6.56
CA ILE A 198 6.63 -6.84 -5.50
C ILE A 198 7.62 -6.69 -4.34
N ASN A 199 7.12 -6.16 -3.22
CA ASN A 199 7.78 -6.05 -1.91
C ASN A 199 9.06 -5.24 -1.83
N GLN A 200 9.67 -4.89 -2.96
CA GLN A 200 10.98 -4.26 -3.02
C GLN A 200 10.88 -2.75 -3.21
N PRO A 201 11.86 -1.99 -2.68
CA PRO A 201 11.85 -0.53 -2.72
C PRO A 201 12.20 0.03 -4.10
N TYR A 202 11.66 1.20 -4.41
CA TYR A 202 11.97 1.94 -5.63
C TYR A 202 11.90 3.46 -5.43
N TYR A 203 12.62 4.21 -6.27
CA TYR A 203 12.34 5.64 -6.41
C TYR A 203 11.03 5.81 -7.17
N VAL A 204 10.14 6.66 -6.67
CA VAL A 204 8.80 6.84 -7.24
C VAL A 204 8.87 7.68 -8.52
N SER A 205 8.10 7.29 -9.54
CA SER A 205 7.89 8.12 -10.73
C SER A 205 7.04 9.35 -10.39
N LYS A 206 7.42 10.52 -10.92
CA LYS A 206 6.59 11.73 -10.86
C LYS A 206 5.20 11.53 -11.48
N LYS A 207 5.05 10.56 -12.39
CA LYS A 207 3.79 10.33 -13.12
C LYS A 207 2.86 9.34 -12.42
N SER A 208 3.39 8.43 -11.61
CA SER A 208 2.61 7.39 -10.96
C SER A 208 3.25 6.93 -9.65
N ALA A 209 2.46 6.95 -8.57
CA ALA A 209 2.89 6.52 -7.23
C ALA A 209 3.11 5.00 -7.10
N ILE A 210 2.70 4.22 -8.11
CA ILE A 210 2.85 2.76 -8.15
C ILE A 210 3.86 2.30 -9.21
N GLU A 211 4.57 3.22 -9.85
CA GLU A 211 5.61 2.89 -10.84
C GLU A 211 6.99 3.34 -10.36
N PRO A 212 8.05 2.55 -10.60
CA PRO A 212 9.42 2.97 -10.39
C PRO A 212 9.78 4.11 -11.35
N ALA A 213 10.62 5.06 -10.94
CA ALA A 213 11.11 6.10 -11.85
C ALA A 213 12.00 5.51 -12.94
N LYS A 214 11.69 5.80 -14.21
CA LYS A 214 12.45 5.31 -15.37
C LYS A 214 13.88 5.87 -15.45
N HIS A 215 14.00 7.18 -15.20
CA HIS A 215 15.23 7.96 -15.37
C HIS A 215 15.18 9.22 -14.49
N GLU A 216 16.29 9.95 -14.39
CA GLU A 216 16.45 11.11 -13.48
C GLU A 216 15.34 12.15 -13.62
N GLU A 217 14.93 12.51 -14.86
CA GLU A 217 13.86 13.50 -15.06
C GLU A 217 12.50 13.04 -14.51
N ASP A 218 12.23 11.73 -14.53
CA ASP A 218 11.00 11.11 -14.04
C ASP A 218 11.07 10.78 -12.54
N ASN A 219 12.26 10.81 -11.94
CA ASN A 219 12.48 10.49 -10.53
C ASN A 219 11.93 11.58 -9.62
N SER A 220 10.95 11.23 -8.77
CA SER A 220 10.40 12.12 -7.75
C SER A 220 11.34 12.30 -6.56
N GLY A 221 12.55 11.75 -6.55
CA GLY A 221 13.48 11.83 -5.43
C GLY A 221 12.90 11.35 -4.10
N VAL A 222 11.87 10.50 -4.11
CA VAL A 222 11.25 9.88 -2.93
C VAL A 222 11.39 8.38 -3.09
N VAL A 223 11.86 7.70 -2.04
CA VAL A 223 11.98 6.24 -2.00
C VAL A 223 10.72 5.68 -1.35
N LYS A 224 10.04 4.76 -2.03
CA LYS A 224 8.89 4.04 -1.50
C LYS A 224 9.30 2.68 -0.98
N ILE A 225 8.87 2.37 0.25
CA ILE A 225 8.94 1.04 0.86
C ILE A 225 7.53 0.49 1.05
N LEU A 226 7.39 -0.83 1.05
CA LEU A 226 6.09 -1.48 0.93
C LEU A 226 5.63 -2.11 2.25
N TRP A 227 4.50 -1.64 2.75
CA TRP A 227 3.78 -2.16 3.91
C TRP A 227 3.16 -3.51 3.60
N ALA A 228 3.16 -4.39 4.59
CA ALA A 228 2.68 -5.76 4.48
C ALA A 228 3.30 -6.54 3.30
N PRO A 229 4.64 -6.72 3.23
CA PRO A 229 5.26 -7.51 2.17
C PRO A 229 4.63 -8.90 2.07
N ARG A 230 4.28 -9.29 0.84
CA ARG A 230 3.48 -10.47 0.52
C ARG A 230 4.35 -11.64 0.06
N GLU A 231 3.89 -12.88 0.21
CA GLU A 231 4.60 -14.03 -0.37
C GLU A 231 4.38 -14.07 -1.90
N PRO A 232 5.43 -13.86 -2.72
CA PRO A 232 5.29 -13.60 -4.17
C PRO A 232 4.51 -14.64 -4.97
N THR A 233 4.41 -15.88 -4.49
CA THR A 233 3.79 -17.00 -5.19
C THR A 233 2.33 -17.21 -4.78
N LEU A 234 2.05 -17.27 -3.47
CA LEU A 234 0.71 -17.52 -2.91
C LEU A 234 -0.14 -16.26 -2.83
N SER A 235 0.46 -15.07 -2.84
CA SER A 235 -0.29 -13.81 -2.78
C SER A 235 -0.75 -13.29 -4.15
N PHE A 236 -0.30 -13.90 -5.24
CA PHE A 236 -0.69 -13.51 -6.59
C PHE A 236 -2.12 -14.00 -6.88
N GLY A 237 -3.11 -13.19 -6.51
CA GLY A 237 -4.53 -13.50 -6.64
C GLY A 237 -5.44 -12.30 -6.38
N ASP A 238 -6.76 -12.53 -6.43
CA ASP A 238 -7.76 -11.48 -6.62
C ASP A 238 -8.42 -10.92 -5.34
N SER A 239 -8.01 -11.40 -4.16
CA SER A 239 -8.76 -11.15 -2.92
C SER A 239 -7.89 -11.23 -1.67
N VAL A 240 -8.49 -10.87 -0.53
CA VAL A 240 -7.88 -10.93 0.81
C VAL A 240 -7.37 -12.32 1.18
N GLU A 241 -7.98 -13.36 0.62
CA GLU A 241 -7.53 -14.74 0.83
C GLU A 241 -6.13 -14.97 0.26
N PHE A 242 -5.74 -14.28 -0.80
CA PHE A 242 -4.39 -14.35 -1.35
C PHE A 242 -3.47 -13.34 -0.66
N SER A 243 -3.92 -12.10 -0.49
CA SER A 243 -3.05 -11.07 0.09
C SER A 243 -2.62 -11.42 1.53
N ASN A 244 -3.43 -12.10 2.33
CA ASN A 244 -3.03 -12.50 3.70
C ASN A 244 -1.84 -13.48 3.80
N PHE A 245 -1.29 -13.96 2.68
CA PHE A 245 0.06 -14.53 2.67
C PHE A 245 1.09 -13.39 2.70
N SER A 246 1.44 -12.91 3.90
CA SER A 246 2.33 -11.76 4.11
C SER A 246 3.25 -11.93 5.33
N LEU A 247 4.18 -10.99 5.54
CA LEU A 247 5.01 -10.90 6.76
C LEU A 247 4.27 -10.33 7.98
N GLN A 248 3.03 -9.86 7.83
CA GLN A 248 2.26 -9.33 8.95
C GLN A 248 1.70 -10.44 9.82
N VAL A 249 2.01 -10.39 11.12
CA VAL A 249 1.52 -11.36 12.09
C VAL A 249 -0.01 -11.48 12.08
N ASN A 250 -0.74 -10.37 11.96
CA ASN A 250 -2.21 -10.36 11.88
C ASN A 250 -2.78 -11.00 10.61
N ASP A 251 -1.97 -11.20 9.57
CA ASP A 251 -2.40 -11.81 8.31
C ASP A 251 -2.14 -13.33 8.33
N TYR A 252 -0.86 -13.72 8.39
CA TYR A 252 -0.48 -15.14 8.28
C TYR A 252 -0.82 -15.96 9.53
N ASN A 253 -0.87 -15.34 10.73
CA ASN A 253 -1.26 -16.04 11.94
C ASN A 253 -2.80 -16.16 12.03
N ARG A 254 -3.52 -15.03 12.02
CA ARG A 254 -4.99 -14.99 12.19
C ARG A 254 -5.74 -15.70 11.08
N GLY A 255 -5.38 -15.41 9.83
CA GLY A 255 -6.13 -15.84 8.65
C GLY A 255 -5.71 -17.22 8.14
N LYS A 256 -4.44 -17.59 8.36
CA LYS A 256 -3.83 -18.79 7.75
C LYS A 256 -3.33 -19.83 8.74
N GLY A 257 -3.16 -19.47 10.02
CA GLY A 257 -2.59 -20.37 11.03
C GLY A 257 -1.16 -20.80 10.72
N LEU A 258 -0.40 -19.98 9.98
CA LEU A 258 0.95 -20.31 9.55
C LEU A 258 1.96 -20.10 10.71
N PRO A 259 2.96 -20.98 10.84
CA PRO A 259 3.91 -20.94 11.94
C PRO A 259 5.02 -19.90 11.73
N HIS A 260 5.85 -19.69 12.74
CA HIS A 260 7.01 -18.81 12.67
C HIS A 260 7.99 -19.18 11.54
N ASP A 261 8.16 -20.47 11.22
CA ASP A 261 9.00 -20.94 10.11
C ASP A 261 8.56 -20.38 8.75
N TYR A 262 7.26 -20.09 8.58
CA TYR A 262 6.77 -19.41 7.39
C TYR A 262 7.30 -17.97 7.30
N PHE A 263 7.31 -17.25 8.43
CA PHE A 263 7.89 -15.91 8.52
C PHE A 263 9.38 -15.92 8.20
N VAL A 264 10.16 -16.83 8.79
CA VAL A 264 11.61 -16.93 8.55
C VAL A 264 11.90 -17.22 7.08
N ARG A 265 11.18 -18.17 6.47
CA ARG A 265 11.33 -18.47 5.03
C ARG A 265 11.01 -17.24 4.18
N LEU A 266 9.86 -16.60 4.40
CA LEU A 266 9.44 -15.44 3.62
C LEU A 266 10.40 -14.25 3.80
N LEU A 267 10.91 -14.04 5.01
CA LEU A 267 11.93 -13.02 5.28
C LEU A 267 13.18 -13.28 4.43
N ASN A 268 13.67 -14.52 4.38
CA ASN A 268 14.82 -14.89 3.54
C ASN A 268 14.53 -14.70 2.04
N ASP A 269 13.36 -15.15 1.57
CA ASP A 269 12.94 -15.03 0.16
C ASP A 269 12.92 -13.56 -0.31
N LEU A 270 12.54 -12.63 0.58
CA LEU A 270 12.43 -11.21 0.29
C LEU A 270 13.66 -10.38 0.68
N THR A 271 14.68 -11.00 1.28
CA THR A 271 15.94 -10.34 1.64
C THR A 271 17.13 -11.08 1.05
N ILE A 272 17.68 -12.04 1.80
CA ILE A 272 18.94 -12.75 1.51
C ILE A 272 18.91 -13.48 0.15
N ASN A 273 17.75 -14.00 -0.27
CA ASN A 273 17.62 -14.73 -1.53
C ASN A 273 17.39 -13.83 -2.74
N VAL A 274 17.07 -12.55 -2.53
CA VAL A 274 16.89 -11.57 -3.61
C VAL A 274 18.20 -11.37 -4.34
N LYS A 275 18.16 -11.27 -5.66
CA LYS A 275 19.32 -10.95 -6.50
C LYS A 275 19.23 -9.50 -6.96
N GLY A 276 20.27 -8.71 -6.68
CA GLY A 276 20.37 -7.30 -7.09
C GLY A 276 21.16 -6.43 -6.10
N SER A 277 21.01 -5.11 -6.16
CA SER A 277 21.88 -4.19 -5.39
C SER A 277 21.44 -3.96 -3.95
N VAL A 278 20.12 -3.90 -3.69
CA VAL A 278 19.53 -3.68 -2.36
C VAL A 278 18.22 -4.44 -2.26
N SER A 279 18.05 -5.22 -1.19
CA SER A 279 16.76 -5.78 -0.80
C SER A 279 16.27 -5.09 0.47
N GLN A 280 14.96 -4.84 0.55
CA GLN A 280 14.35 -4.32 1.77
C GLN A 280 12.93 -4.84 1.94
N VAL A 281 12.57 -5.13 3.20
CA VAL A 281 11.19 -5.41 3.58
C VAL A 281 10.80 -4.68 4.86
N VAL A 282 9.51 -4.40 4.98
CA VAL A 282 8.91 -3.86 6.20
C VAL A 282 8.35 -4.99 7.05
N ILE A 283 8.65 -4.95 8.35
CA ILE A 283 7.97 -5.76 9.37
C ILE A 283 7.26 -4.79 10.30
N GLY A 284 6.06 -5.16 10.76
CA GLY A 284 5.28 -4.25 11.58
C GLY A 284 3.95 -4.82 12.01
N LEU A 285 3.36 -4.13 12.98
CA LEU A 285 2.02 -4.38 13.46
C LEU A 285 1.37 -3.02 13.76
N GLU A 286 0.17 -2.79 13.25
CA GLU A 286 -0.60 -1.61 13.62
C GLU A 286 -1.05 -1.73 15.08
N VAL A 287 -0.95 -0.66 15.87
CA VAL A 287 -1.34 -0.69 17.30
C VAL A 287 -2.77 -1.20 17.49
N GLY A 288 -3.68 -0.83 16.57
CA GLY A 288 -5.08 -1.26 16.60
C GLY A 288 -5.33 -2.76 16.39
N GLU A 289 -4.32 -3.53 16.00
CA GLU A 289 -4.38 -4.98 15.77
C GLU A 289 -3.77 -5.80 16.92
N VAL A 290 -3.13 -5.15 17.89
CA VAL A 290 -2.36 -5.81 18.97
C VAL A 290 -3.26 -6.68 19.84
N ASN A 291 -2.86 -7.92 20.03
CA ASN A 291 -3.38 -8.84 21.04
C ASN A 291 -2.25 -9.74 21.55
N GLU A 292 -2.49 -10.52 22.61
CA GLU A 292 -1.49 -11.37 23.25
C GLU A 292 -0.81 -12.36 22.27
N VAL A 293 -1.58 -12.95 21.34
CA VAL A 293 -1.05 -13.92 20.36
C VAL A 293 -0.11 -13.24 19.37
N PHE A 294 -0.51 -12.07 18.85
CA PHE A 294 0.28 -11.36 17.86
C PHE A 294 1.50 -10.71 18.47
N LEU A 295 1.40 -10.24 19.71
CA LEU A 295 2.51 -9.68 20.44
C LEU A 295 3.60 -10.73 20.73
N ALA A 296 3.18 -11.94 21.11
CA ALA A 296 4.11 -13.05 21.31
C ALA A 296 4.82 -13.45 20.01
N GLU A 297 4.10 -13.49 18.89
CA GLU A 297 4.72 -13.78 17.60
C GLU A 297 5.61 -12.64 17.08
N LEU A 298 5.19 -11.38 17.22
CA LEU A 298 6.03 -10.22 16.91
C LEU A 298 7.32 -10.23 17.73
N SER A 299 7.26 -10.61 19.01
CA SER A 299 8.46 -10.75 19.84
C SER A 299 9.45 -11.76 19.25
N ARG A 300 8.96 -12.90 18.73
CA ARG A 300 9.80 -13.89 18.02
C ARG A 300 10.33 -13.36 16.68
N GLN A 301 9.53 -12.59 15.95
CA GLN A 301 9.98 -11.91 14.73
C GLN A 301 11.16 -10.98 15.03
N LEU A 302 11.04 -10.14 16.06
CA LEU A 302 12.10 -9.22 16.47
C LEU A 302 13.35 -9.95 17.00
N GLU A 303 13.18 -11.04 17.75
CA GLU A 303 14.30 -11.90 18.17
C GLU A 303 15.05 -12.47 16.97
N THR A 304 14.33 -12.98 15.96
CA THR A 304 14.92 -13.46 14.70
C THR A 304 15.71 -12.35 13.99
N LEU A 305 15.15 -11.14 13.90
CA LEU A 305 15.84 -10.01 13.28
C LEU A 305 17.13 -9.65 14.02
N LYS A 306 17.12 -9.70 15.36
CA LYS A 306 18.28 -9.46 16.20
C LYS A 306 19.36 -10.53 16.01
N GLU A 307 18.97 -11.79 15.84
CA GLU A 307 19.90 -12.88 15.54
C GLU A 307 20.52 -12.78 14.14
N MET A 308 19.76 -12.27 13.17
CA MET A 308 20.22 -12.09 11.79
C MET A 308 21.06 -10.82 11.59
N GLU A 309 21.01 -9.86 12.52
CA GLU A 309 21.72 -8.59 12.39
C GLU A 309 23.24 -8.78 12.27
N GLY A 310 23.83 -8.16 11.25
CA GLY A 310 25.25 -8.28 10.94
C GLY A 310 25.71 -7.32 9.85
N GLU A 311 26.84 -7.63 9.22
CA GLU A 311 27.40 -6.79 8.15
C GLU A 311 26.51 -6.78 6.90
N ASP A 312 25.99 -7.96 6.53
CA ASP A 312 25.24 -8.21 5.28
C ASP A 312 23.71 -8.12 5.45
N PHE A 313 23.22 -8.00 6.69
CA PHE A 313 21.79 -7.90 7.03
C PHE A 313 21.60 -6.87 8.14
N LYS A 314 20.86 -5.79 7.86
CA LYS A 314 20.70 -4.66 8.79
C LYS A 314 19.25 -4.42 9.14
N VAL A 315 18.99 -4.14 10.41
CA VAL A 315 17.72 -3.58 10.87
C VAL A 315 17.88 -2.07 10.95
N VAL A 316 16.98 -1.30 10.32
CA VAL A 316 17.14 0.15 10.17
C VAL A 316 15.80 0.88 10.29
N THR A 317 15.83 2.15 10.70
CA THR A 317 14.68 3.06 10.59
C THR A 317 14.38 3.38 9.11
N MET A 318 13.21 3.95 8.82
CA MET A 318 12.86 4.40 7.47
C MET A 318 13.85 5.45 6.94
N SER A 319 14.23 6.43 7.77
CA SER A 319 15.23 7.43 7.39
C SER A 319 16.62 6.85 7.14
N ASP A 320 17.06 5.90 7.98
CA ASP A 320 18.35 5.25 7.78
C ASP A 320 18.36 4.40 6.52
N PHE A 321 17.26 3.67 6.24
CA PHE A 321 17.09 2.96 4.98
C PHE A 321 17.21 3.91 3.78
N ASN A 322 16.52 5.05 3.80
CA ASN A 322 16.60 6.04 2.72
C ASN A 322 18.04 6.50 2.46
N ARG A 323 18.81 6.75 3.54
CA ARG A 323 20.23 7.11 3.43
C ARG A 323 21.03 5.98 2.77
N PHE A 324 20.93 4.75 3.28
CA PHE A 324 21.66 3.60 2.72
C PHE A 324 21.28 3.30 1.27
N TYR A 325 19.99 3.39 0.92
CA TYR A 325 19.50 3.18 -0.44
C TYR A 325 20.11 4.19 -1.42
N ARG A 326 20.16 5.47 -1.05
CA ARG A 326 20.74 6.56 -1.86
C ARG A 326 22.25 6.48 -1.99
N GLU A 327 22.94 6.05 -0.94
CA GLU A 327 24.38 5.79 -0.98
C GLU A 327 24.70 4.62 -1.92
N LYS A 328 23.79 3.65 -2.04
CA LYS A 328 23.97 2.47 -2.87
C LYS A 328 23.57 2.67 -4.33
N THR A 329 22.47 3.39 -4.60
CA THR A 329 21.95 3.60 -5.95
C THR A 329 21.22 4.94 -6.11
N SER A 330 21.42 5.60 -7.26
CA SER A 330 20.70 6.81 -7.67
C SER A 330 19.47 6.51 -8.54
N GLU A 331 19.28 5.25 -8.94
CA GLU A 331 18.16 4.78 -9.75
C GLU A 331 17.41 3.65 -9.04
N SER A 332 16.18 3.38 -9.46
CA SER A 332 15.41 2.25 -8.94
C SER A 332 16.13 0.94 -9.24
N ALA A 333 16.29 0.11 -8.21
CA ALA A 333 17.03 -1.15 -8.33
C ALA A 333 16.37 -2.11 -9.35
N THR A 334 17.21 -2.87 -10.05
CA THR A 334 16.77 -4.02 -10.86
C THR A 334 16.98 -5.29 -10.05
N LEU A 335 15.93 -6.09 -9.90
CA LEU A 335 15.85 -7.16 -8.91
C LEU A 335 15.25 -8.43 -9.52
N LEU A 336 15.75 -9.58 -9.05
CA LEU A 336 15.10 -10.88 -9.25
C LEU A 336 14.75 -11.46 -7.87
N VAL A 337 13.45 -11.67 -7.64
CA VAL A 337 12.91 -12.25 -6.41
C VAL A 337 12.33 -13.62 -6.73
N SER A 338 12.65 -14.64 -5.94
CA SER A 338 12.06 -15.97 -6.05
C SER A 338 11.41 -16.38 -4.74
N SER A 339 10.33 -17.14 -4.81
CA SER A 339 9.79 -17.81 -3.62
C SER A 339 9.22 -19.18 -3.99
N GLN A 340 9.49 -20.14 -3.12
CA GLN A 340 9.11 -21.54 -3.29
C GLN A 340 8.30 -22.01 -2.07
N PRO A 341 6.98 -21.77 -2.03
CA PRO A 341 6.12 -22.26 -0.95
C PRO A 341 6.00 -23.79 -0.93
N SER A 342 6.24 -24.49 -2.06
CA SER A 342 6.21 -25.95 -2.12
C SER A 342 7.17 -26.51 -3.18
N LYS A 343 7.44 -27.81 -3.14
CA LYS A 343 8.36 -28.47 -4.08
C LYS A 343 7.95 -28.39 -5.55
N THR A 344 6.67 -28.16 -5.83
CA THR A 344 6.11 -28.15 -7.19
C THR A 344 5.52 -26.79 -7.55
N TYR A 345 5.71 -25.77 -6.72
CA TYR A 345 5.16 -24.44 -6.93
C TYR A 345 6.16 -23.39 -6.48
N GLU A 346 6.70 -22.66 -7.45
CA GLU A 346 7.71 -21.62 -7.28
C GLU A 346 7.43 -20.46 -8.24
N SER A 347 7.70 -19.23 -7.81
CA SER A 347 7.64 -18.05 -8.69
C SER A 347 8.99 -17.33 -8.77
N TYR A 348 9.20 -16.67 -9.91
CA TYR A 348 10.35 -15.83 -10.21
C TYR A 348 9.87 -14.50 -10.77
N TRP A 349 10.22 -13.42 -10.08
CA TRP A 349 9.78 -12.07 -10.35
C TRP A 349 10.97 -11.19 -10.72
N TYR A 350 11.06 -10.84 -11.98
CA TYR A 350 12.02 -9.87 -12.47
C TYR A 350 11.39 -8.48 -12.51
N MET A 351 12.06 -7.49 -11.94
CA MET A 351 11.58 -6.12 -11.82
C MET A 351 12.69 -5.14 -12.18
N SER A 352 12.44 -4.33 -13.20
CA SER A 352 13.29 -3.22 -13.61
C SER A 352 12.47 -1.93 -13.69
N PRO A 353 13.12 -0.75 -13.81
CA PRO A 353 12.39 0.51 -14.00
C PRO A 353 11.51 0.54 -15.26
N ASP A 354 11.75 -0.35 -16.22
CA ASP A 354 11.02 -0.39 -17.50
C ASP A 354 9.88 -1.40 -17.52
N TYR A 355 10.00 -2.53 -16.81
CA TYR A 355 8.98 -3.57 -16.81
C TYR A 355 9.07 -4.50 -15.60
N ARG A 356 8.00 -5.28 -15.39
CA ARG A 356 8.03 -6.46 -14.51
C ARG A 356 7.55 -7.71 -15.24
N LEU A 357 8.04 -8.86 -14.79
CA LEU A 357 7.70 -10.16 -15.35
C LEU A 357 7.67 -11.22 -14.24
N GLY A 358 6.56 -11.96 -14.14
CA GLY A 358 6.34 -13.05 -13.20
C GLY A 358 6.23 -14.40 -13.90
N LEU A 359 7.23 -15.27 -13.71
CA LEU A 359 7.23 -16.67 -14.14
C LEU A 359 6.88 -17.58 -12.98
N PHE A 360 6.09 -18.61 -13.26
CA PHE A 360 5.72 -19.63 -12.30
C PHE A 360 6.16 -21.00 -12.82
N VAL A 361 6.77 -21.78 -11.95
CA VAL A 361 7.06 -23.18 -12.18
C VAL A 361 6.04 -23.99 -11.38
N GLU A 362 5.06 -24.55 -12.09
CA GLU A 362 3.92 -25.28 -11.53
C GLU A 362 3.75 -26.60 -12.28
N ASP A 363 3.72 -27.72 -11.56
CA ASP A 363 3.48 -29.06 -12.12
C ASP A 363 4.34 -29.40 -13.37
N ASN A 364 5.63 -29.11 -13.29
CA ASN A 364 6.64 -29.26 -14.35
C ASN A 364 6.44 -28.37 -15.59
N GLN A 365 5.70 -27.27 -15.46
CA GLN A 365 5.51 -26.28 -16.53
C GLN A 365 6.09 -24.94 -16.12
N VAL A 366 6.67 -24.23 -17.07
CA VAL A 366 7.03 -22.81 -16.93
C VAL A 366 5.91 -21.98 -17.51
N ILE A 367 5.33 -21.10 -16.71
CA ILE A 367 4.14 -20.32 -17.06
C ILE A 367 4.40 -18.84 -16.82
N LEU A 368 4.16 -18.01 -17.83
CA LEU A 368 4.14 -16.56 -17.69
C LEU A 368 2.75 -16.13 -17.19
N LYS A 369 2.67 -15.62 -15.97
CA LYS A 369 1.41 -15.20 -15.33
C LYS A 369 1.27 -13.68 -15.16
N ASP A 370 2.38 -12.95 -15.20
CA ASP A 370 2.39 -11.48 -15.17
C ASP A 370 3.48 -10.93 -16.11
N TYR A 371 3.13 -9.97 -16.96
CA TYR A 371 4.07 -9.27 -17.81
C TYR A 371 3.54 -7.88 -18.16
N ARG A 372 4.28 -6.83 -17.76
CA ARG A 372 3.80 -5.44 -17.81
C ARG A 372 4.96 -4.49 -18.10
N TYR A 373 4.74 -3.51 -18.94
CA TYR A 373 5.65 -2.37 -19.10
C TYR A 373 5.19 -1.20 -18.24
N TYR A 374 6.14 -0.53 -17.59
CA TYR A 374 5.90 0.72 -16.88
C TYR A 374 5.76 1.89 -17.86
N HIS A 375 5.24 3.00 -17.36
CA HIS A 375 5.15 4.29 -18.05
C HIS A 375 4.31 4.30 -19.32
N GLN A 376 3.39 3.33 -19.43
CA GLN A 376 2.41 3.27 -20.53
C GLN A 376 1.16 4.11 -20.22
N ASN A 377 0.87 4.38 -18.94
CA ASN A 377 -0.29 5.15 -18.50
C ASN A 377 0.02 6.65 -18.43
N LEU A 378 -0.26 7.40 -19.50
CA LEU A 378 -0.10 8.86 -19.47
C LEU A 378 -1.22 9.59 -18.68
N TRP A 379 -2.38 8.97 -18.47
CA TRP A 379 -3.59 9.68 -17.98
C TRP A 379 -4.46 8.95 -16.95
N ARG A 380 -4.27 7.65 -16.75
CA ARG A 380 -5.22 6.78 -16.02
C ARG A 380 -5.25 7.02 -14.49
N ASP A 381 -4.09 7.31 -13.92
CA ASP A 381 -3.88 7.47 -12.47
C ASP A 381 -3.39 8.89 -12.14
N ASN A 382 -3.89 9.90 -12.86
CA ASN A 382 -3.37 11.26 -12.80
C ASN A 382 -3.80 12.01 -11.53
N ASP A 383 -3.28 11.55 -10.40
CA ASP A 383 -3.33 12.25 -9.11
C ASP A 383 -2.64 13.61 -9.18
N GLN A 384 -1.78 13.85 -10.17
CA GLN A 384 -1.08 15.12 -10.35
C GLN A 384 -2.01 16.29 -10.74
N VAL A 385 -3.23 16.01 -11.22
CA VAL A 385 -4.13 17.08 -11.72
C VAL A 385 -5.55 17.04 -11.16
N ARG A 386 -6.04 15.88 -10.69
CA ARG A 386 -7.42 15.72 -10.22
C ARG A 386 -7.48 14.94 -8.92
N ARG A 387 -8.53 15.23 -8.15
CA ARG A 387 -8.91 14.41 -7.00
C ARG A 387 -9.59 13.11 -7.45
N ASP A 388 -9.38 12.05 -6.68
CA ASP A 388 -10.00 10.75 -6.88
C ASP A 388 -11.20 10.58 -5.93
N GLY A 389 -12.39 10.88 -6.42
CA GLY A 389 -13.64 10.76 -5.64
C GLY A 389 -14.20 9.34 -5.57
N ARG A 390 -13.40 8.30 -5.81
CA ARG A 390 -13.84 6.90 -5.71
C ARG A 390 -13.64 6.40 -4.28
N HIS A 391 -14.68 5.78 -3.71
CA HIS A 391 -14.62 5.19 -2.38
C HIS A 391 -13.66 4.01 -2.25
N ASN A 392 -13.35 3.34 -3.36
CA ASN A 392 -12.32 2.30 -3.42
C ASN A 392 -11.13 2.82 -4.24
N LEU A 393 -9.92 2.55 -3.75
CA LEU A 393 -8.71 2.94 -4.44
C LEU A 393 -8.45 1.98 -5.60
N SER A 394 -8.08 2.55 -6.75
CA SER A 394 -7.78 1.80 -7.97
C SER A 394 -6.60 2.44 -8.67
N ARG A 395 -5.45 1.78 -8.62
CA ARG A 395 -4.23 2.11 -9.37
C ARG A 395 -3.72 0.82 -10.02
N LEU A 396 -3.58 0.84 -11.34
CA LEU A 396 -3.30 -0.36 -12.13
C LEU A 396 -2.30 -0.07 -13.24
N VAL A 397 -1.13 -0.72 -13.19
CA VAL A 397 -0.20 -0.74 -14.32
C VAL A 397 -0.77 -1.64 -15.42
N PRO A 398 -0.90 -1.21 -16.68
CA PRO A 398 -1.44 -2.05 -17.74
C PRO A 398 -0.57 -3.29 -17.96
N ALA A 399 -1.20 -4.41 -18.28
CA ALA A 399 -0.51 -5.68 -18.50
C ALA A 399 -0.67 -6.17 -19.93
N LEU A 400 0.35 -6.89 -20.40
CA LEU A 400 0.30 -7.77 -21.57
C LEU A 400 -0.22 -9.16 -21.17
N VAL A 401 0.25 -9.64 -20.02
CA VAL A 401 -0.19 -10.89 -19.38
C VAL A 401 -0.47 -10.60 -17.92
N ASP A 402 -1.63 -10.99 -17.43
CA ASP A 402 -2.04 -10.88 -16.03
C ASP A 402 -3.16 -11.90 -15.76
N GLU A 403 -2.79 -13.02 -15.15
CA GLU A 403 -3.75 -14.10 -14.87
C GLU A 403 -4.92 -13.61 -14.01
N VAL A 404 -4.65 -12.68 -13.09
CA VAL A 404 -5.63 -12.19 -12.12
C VAL A 404 -6.57 -11.17 -12.77
N ALA A 405 -6.00 -10.16 -13.42
CA ALA A 405 -6.76 -9.02 -13.94
C ALA A 405 -7.38 -9.32 -15.32
N LEU A 406 -6.64 -10.00 -16.20
CA LEU A 406 -7.06 -10.25 -17.58
C LEU A 406 -7.56 -11.67 -17.79
N GLY A 407 -7.30 -12.60 -16.87
CA GLY A 407 -7.63 -14.02 -17.02
C GLY A 407 -6.75 -14.73 -18.06
N ASN A 408 -5.63 -14.12 -18.47
CA ASN A 408 -4.72 -14.68 -19.46
C ASN A 408 -3.40 -15.13 -18.82
N GLN A 409 -2.82 -16.20 -19.36
CA GLN A 409 -1.49 -16.70 -19.00
C GLN A 409 -0.90 -17.44 -20.20
N ILE A 410 0.42 -17.65 -20.21
CA ILE A 410 1.11 -18.33 -21.31
C ILE A 410 1.95 -19.48 -20.76
N VAL A 411 1.60 -20.71 -21.12
CA VAL A 411 2.44 -21.88 -20.86
C VAL A 411 3.62 -21.84 -21.82
N LEU A 412 4.81 -21.56 -21.30
CA LEU A 412 6.02 -21.37 -22.09
C LEU A 412 6.67 -22.71 -22.46
N GLY A 413 6.53 -23.76 -21.64
CA GLY A 413 7.15 -25.06 -21.91
C GLY A 413 7.23 -25.92 -20.66
N LYS A 414 7.92 -27.05 -20.73
CA LYS A 414 8.25 -27.82 -19.53
C LYS A 414 9.41 -27.20 -18.78
N SER A 415 9.48 -27.43 -17.47
CA SER A 415 10.60 -27.02 -16.62
C SER A 415 11.85 -27.91 -16.75
N ASP A 416 11.93 -28.75 -17.78
CA ASP A 416 13.06 -29.66 -17.97
C ASP A 416 14.35 -28.85 -18.18
N GLY A 417 15.32 -29.02 -17.27
CA GLY A 417 16.57 -28.25 -17.30
C GLY A 417 16.41 -26.77 -16.94
N PHE A 418 15.37 -26.41 -16.18
CA PHE A 418 15.17 -25.04 -15.70
C PHE A 418 16.39 -24.54 -14.91
N GLU A 419 17.02 -23.49 -15.41
CA GLU A 419 18.15 -22.82 -14.76
C GLU A 419 18.06 -21.30 -14.94
N ILE A 420 18.57 -20.56 -13.95
CA ILE A 420 18.75 -19.12 -14.01
C ILE A 420 20.22 -18.80 -13.83
N GLN A 421 20.76 -18.00 -14.75
CA GLN A 421 22.14 -17.55 -14.74
C GLN A 421 22.21 -16.02 -14.77
N GLU A 422 22.97 -15.43 -13.85
CA GLU A 422 23.29 -14.00 -13.88
C GLU A 422 24.25 -13.70 -15.05
N ILE A 423 24.00 -12.59 -15.75
CA ILE A 423 24.84 -12.04 -16.82
C ILE A 423 25.11 -10.57 -16.55
N GLU A 424 26.07 -9.98 -17.29
CA GLU A 424 26.49 -8.57 -17.09
C GLU A 424 25.31 -7.58 -17.08
N ASP A 425 24.31 -7.78 -17.94
CA ASP A 425 23.16 -6.88 -18.11
C ASP A 425 21.82 -7.49 -17.63
N GLY A 426 21.84 -8.42 -16.67
CA GLY A 426 20.62 -9.02 -16.09
C GLY A 426 20.69 -10.53 -15.89
N TYR A 427 19.67 -11.27 -16.35
CA TYR A 427 19.58 -12.72 -16.13
C TYR A 427 19.21 -13.48 -17.40
N VAL A 428 19.62 -14.74 -17.48
CA VAL A 428 19.21 -15.68 -18.53
C VAL A 428 18.54 -16.87 -17.88
N ILE A 429 17.31 -17.15 -18.31
CA ILE A 429 16.54 -18.33 -17.90
C ILE A 429 16.55 -19.32 -19.07
N ARG A 430 16.90 -20.58 -18.81
CA ARG A 430 16.88 -21.66 -19.81
C ARG A 430 16.02 -22.81 -19.33
N PHE A 431 15.28 -23.42 -20.24
CA PHE A 431 14.48 -24.63 -20.03
C PHE A 431 14.15 -25.21 -21.41
N GLU A 432 14.09 -26.55 -21.52
CA GLU A 432 13.93 -27.24 -22.81
C GLU A 432 14.90 -26.72 -23.89
N ASP A 433 14.37 -26.23 -25.01
CA ASP A 433 15.08 -25.56 -26.11
C ASP A 433 14.84 -24.04 -26.15
N LYS A 434 14.31 -23.48 -25.05
CA LYS A 434 13.91 -22.08 -24.91
C LYS A 434 14.86 -21.29 -24.03
N THR A 435 14.95 -20.00 -24.28
CA THR A 435 15.78 -19.08 -23.49
C THR A 435 15.08 -17.74 -23.34
N ILE A 436 15.10 -17.18 -22.13
CA ILE A 436 14.58 -15.84 -21.83
C ILE A 436 15.73 -15.03 -21.26
N LYS A 437 16.10 -13.94 -21.93
CA LYS A 437 17.10 -12.98 -21.42
C LYS A 437 16.36 -11.81 -20.81
N LEU A 438 16.43 -11.67 -19.50
CA LEU A 438 15.86 -10.58 -18.74
C LEU A 438 16.90 -9.46 -18.66
N LYS A 439 16.72 -8.40 -19.45
CA LYS A 439 17.57 -7.21 -19.41
C LYS A 439 16.84 -6.07 -18.73
N LYS A 440 17.51 -4.95 -18.45
CA LYS A 440 16.88 -3.80 -17.79
C LYS A 440 15.72 -3.24 -18.62
N GLU A 441 15.93 -3.02 -19.92
CA GLU A 441 14.99 -2.28 -20.78
C GLU A 441 13.85 -3.17 -21.30
N GLU A 442 14.17 -4.40 -21.71
CA GLU A 442 13.19 -5.34 -22.28
C GLU A 442 13.66 -6.80 -22.16
N PRO A 443 12.73 -7.77 -22.03
CA PRO A 443 13.07 -9.18 -22.11
C PRO A 443 13.21 -9.65 -23.57
N VAL A 444 14.13 -10.59 -23.81
CA VAL A 444 14.31 -11.24 -25.12
C VAL A 444 13.93 -12.72 -25.02
N PHE A 445 12.95 -13.13 -25.81
CA PHE A 445 12.45 -14.51 -25.86
C PHE A 445 13.03 -15.24 -27.08
N GLU A 446 13.83 -16.27 -26.85
CA GLU A 446 14.47 -17.12 -27.87
C GLU A 446 13.88 -18.52 -27.85
N GLY A 447 13.60 -19.09 -29.03
CA GLY A 447 12.95 -20.41 -29.16
C GLY A 447 11.41 -20.37 -29.19
N PHE A 448 10.81 -19.18 -29.32
CA PHE A 448 9.35 -18.99 -29.40
C PHE A 448 8.92 -18.65 -30.83
N LYS A 449 7.70 -19.02 -31.20
CA LYS A 449 7.13 -18.67 -32.51
C LYS A 449 6.75 -17.17 -32.54
N PRO A 450 6.82 -16.52 -33.71
CA PRO A 450 6.32 -15.15 -33.84
C PRO A 450 4.86 -15.01 -33.37
N GLY A 451 4.59 -14.05 -32.49
CA GLY A 451 3.27 -13.80 -31.90
C GLY A 451 2.88 -14.72 -30.74
N GLU A 452 3.75 -15.63 -30.30
CA GLU A 452 3.50 -16.47 -29.11
C GLU A 452 3.56 -15.66 -27.81
N ILE A 453 4.41 -14.63 -27.78
CA ILE A 453 4.53 -13.68 -26.68
C ILE A 453 3.99 -12.32 -27.14
N PRO A 454 3.07 -11.68 -26.40
CA PRO A 454 2.56 -10.37 -26.75
C PRO A 454 3.66 -9.30 -26.62
N GLU A 455 3.79 -8.43 -27.63
CA GLU A 455 4.78 -7.36 -27.67
C GLU A 455 4.20 -5.97 -27.37
N LYS A 456 2.86 -5.82 -27.47
CA LYS A 456 2.16 -4.54 -27.31
C LYS A 456 0.83 -4.73 -26.62
N ILE A 457 0.44 -3.73 -25.84
CA ILE A 457 -0.90 -3.62 -25.27
C ILE A 457 -1.86 -3.42 -26.45
N THR A 458 -2.88 -4.28 -26.56
CA THR A 458 -3.99 -4.16 -27.50
C THR A 458 -5.21 -3.55 -26.81
N ASP A 459 -6.17 -3.06 -27.58
CA ASP A 459 -7.45 -2.55 -27.06
C ASP A 459 -8.19 -3.62 -26.22
N GLU A 460 -8.03 -4.92 -26.54
CA GLU A 460 -8.59 -6.04 -25.76
C GLU A 460 -7.93 -6.22 -24.37
N THR A 461 -6.68 -5.81 -24.24
CA THR A 461 -5.92 -5.74 -22.97
C THR A 461 -5.99 -4.34 -22.34
N ASN A 462 -6.69 -3.39 -22.98
CA ASN A 462 -6.94 -2.07 -22.45
C ASN A 462 -8.23 -2.11 -21.59
N PRO A 463 -8.13 -2.04 -20.25
CA PRO A 463 -9.30 -2.01 -19.39
C PRO A 463 -10.19 -0.77 -19.60
N GLU A 464 -9.77 0.23 -20.40
CA GLU A 464 -10.58 1.40 -20.76
C GLU A 464 -11.78 1.08 -21.66
N GLU A 465 -11.72 0.05 -22.52
CA GLU A 465 -12.82 -0.27 -23.45
C GLU A 465 -13.94 -1.13 -22.83
N ARG A 466 -13.65 -1.76 -21.68
CA ARG A 466 -14.66 -2.48 -20.92
C ARG A 466 -15.37 -1.52 -19.97
N GLY A 467 -16.38 -0.83 -20.50
CA GLY A 467 -17.24 0.07 -19.73
C GLY A 467 -17.65 -0.53 -18.37
N CYS A 468 -17.47 0.27 -17.31
CA CYS A 468 -17.73 -0.06 -15.91
C CYS A 468 -17.13 -1.37 -15.37
N PHE A 469 -16.03 -1.87 -15.94
CA PHE A 469 -15.45 -3.11 -15.45
C PHE A 469 -14.96 -2.98 -14.01
N GLY A 470 -15.31 -4.00 -13.22
CA GLY A 470 -14.73 -4.37 -11.93
C GLY A 470 -13.28 -4.86 -12.03
N LEU A 471 -12.42 -4.10 -12.68
CA LEU A 471 -10.97 -4.18 -12.55
C LEU A 471 -10.57 -2.96 -11.72
N ALA A 472 -10.41 -3.20 -10.41
CA ALA A 472 -10.02 -2.26 -9.36
C ALA A 472 -11.16 -1.57 -8.59
N GLY A 473 -11.57 -2.16 -7.46
CA GLY A 473 -12.35 -1.45 -6.44
C GLY A 473 -13.66 -2.12 -6.03
N GLY A 474 -13.67 -3.44 -5.82
CA GLY A 474 -14.55 -4.07 -4.83
C GLY A 474 -16.03 -4.31 -5.16
N TYR A 475 -16.58 -3.83 -6.28
CA TYR A 475 -17.99 -4.10 -6.64
C TYR A 475 -18.12 -5.12 -7.77
N LYS A 476 -18.88 -6.20 -7.53
CA LYS A 476 -19.26 -7.16 -8.58
C LYS A 476 -20.28 -6.52 -9.53
N GLU A 477 -20.16 -6.80 -10.82
CA GLU A 477 -21.20 -6.47 -11.78
C GLU A 477 -22.55 -7.08 -11.38
N PRO A 478 -23.70 -6.41 -11.65
CA PRO A 478 -23.86 -5.18 -12.44
C PRO A 478 -23.90 -3.88 -11.62
N TYR A 479 -23.57 -3.93 -10.32
CA TYR A 479 -23.80 -2.81 -9.40
C TYR A 479 -22.81 -1.64 -9.55
N SER A 480 -21.63 -1.89 -10.13
CA SER A 480 -20.58 -0.89 -10.36
C SER A 480 -21.04 0.25 -11.27
N CYS A 481 -21.56 -0.05 -12.47
CA CYS A 481 -22.08 0.95 -13.43
C CYS A 481 -23.18 1.82 -12.82
N VAL A 482 -24.15 1.16 -12.17
CA VAL A 482 -25.36 1.83 -11.68
C VAL A 482 -25.00 2.77 -10.54
N LYS A 483 -24.11 2.34 -9.64
CA LYS A 483 -23.62 3.18 -8.54
C LYS A 483 -22.81 4.37 -9.05
N GLU A 484 -21.88 4.16 -9.99
CA GLU A 484 -21.12 5.26 -10.58
C GLU A 484 -22.03 6.29 -11.27
N TRP A 485 -23.05 5.83 -12.00
CA TRP A 485 -24.04 6.71 -12.61
C TRP A 485 -24.87 7.48 -11.58
N ILE A 486 -25.31 6.82 -10.50
CA ILE A 486 -26.03 7.47 -9.40
C ILE A 486 -25.16 8.51 -8.70
N VAL A 487 -23.90 8.18 -8.35
CA VAL A 487 -22.96 9.13 -7.72
C VAL A 487 -22.69 10.33 -8.64
N ARG A 488 -22.48 10.10 -9.94
CA ARG A 488 -22.35 11.21 -10.91
C ARG A 488 -23.62 12.05 -11.01
N ALA A 489 -24.79 11.42 -10.97
CA ALA A 489 -26.06 12.13 -11.00
C ALA A 489 -26.31 12.95 -9.72
N THR A 490 -25.93 12.44 -8.54
CA THR A 490 -26.07 13.18 -7.26
C THR A 490 -25.08 14.34 -7.13
N GLN A 491 -23.95 14.30 -7.84
CA GLN A 491 -23.05 15.46 -7.95
C GLN A 491 -23.69 16.68 -8.65
N LEU A 492 -24.67 16.46 -9.55
CA LEU A 492 -25.42 17.53 -10.21
C LEU A 492 -26.50 18.17 -9.32
N ILE A 493 -26.84 17.53 -8.20
CA ILE A 493 -27.81 18.06 -7.25
C ILE A 493 -27.15 19.21 -6.47
N PRO A 494 -27.80 20.39 -6.35
CA PRO A 494 -27.30 21.46 -5.49
C PRO A 494 -27.10 20.98 -4.05
N ASP A 495 -26.05 21.45 -3.36
CA ASP A 495 -25.77 21.02 -1.99
C ASP A 495 -26.74 21.68 -0.99
N ILE A 496 -27.90 21.07 -0.79
CA ILE A 496 -28.92 21.53 0.13
C ILE A 496 -28.68 20.89 1.50
N ARG A 497 -28.53 21.74 2.51
CA ARG A 497 -28.13 21.38 3.87
C ARG A 497 -29.23 21.69 4.87
N TYR A 498 -29.37 20.88 5.91
CA TYR A 498 -30.26 21.15 7.03
C TYR A 498 -29.62 20.81 8.37
N SER A 499 -29.91 21.61 9.41
CA SER A 499 -29.46 21.33 10.77
C SER A 499 -30.32 22.06 11.80
N SER A 500 -30.02 21.83 13.08
CA SER A 500 -30.61 22.52 14.22
C SER A 500 -29.49 23.00 15.15
N ILE A 501 -29.46 24.29 15.47
CA ILE A 501 -28.50 24.89 16.41
C ILE A 501 -29.31 25.65 17.47
N GLU A 502 -29.13 25.30 18.75
CA GLU A 502 -29.78 25.96 19.88
C GLU A 502 -31.32 26.07 19.74
N GLY A 503 -31.95 25.07 19.10
CA GLY A 503 -33.39 25.03 18.84
C GLY A 503 -33.87 25.82 17.62
N GLU A 504 -32.98 26.56 16.95
CA GLU A 504 -33.24 27.13 15.62
C GLU A 504 -32.88 26.13 14.53
N LYS A 505 -33.81 25.89 13.61
CA LYS A 505 -33.64 24.97 12.49
C LYS A 505 -33.32 25.73 11.22
N PHE A 506 -32.42 25.17 10.42
CA PHE A 506 -31.91 25.74 9.18
C PHE A 506 -32.12 24.77 8.03
N LEU A 507 -32.48 25.30 6.86
CA LEU A 507 -32.56 24.58 5.59
C LEU A 507 -32.19 25.54 4.47
N GLY A 508 -31.23 25.18 3.62
CA GLY A 508 -30.83 26.06 2.53
C GLY A 508 -29.83 25.45 1.58
N LEU A 509 -29.51 26.20 0.53
CA LEU A 509 -28.42 25.90 -0.40
C LEU A 509 -27.10 26.37 0.20
N LYS A 510 -26.12 25.48 0.33
CA LYS A 510 -24.74 25.83 0.65
C LYS A 510 -24.11 26.51 -0.55
N VAL A 511 -23.55 27.70 -0.36
CA VAL A 511 -22.91 28.48 -1.44
C VAL A 511 -21.38 28.50 -1.33
N ASP A 512 -20.86 28.34 -0.11
CA ASP A 512 -19.44 28.14 0.21
C ASP A 512 -19.33 27.42 1.57
N GLU A 513 -18.13 27.24 2.10
CA GLU A 513 -17.84 26.53 3.36
C GLU A 513 -18.45 27.18 4.61
N GLU A 514 -18.80 28.47 4.56
CA GLU A 514 -19.26 29.24 5.72
C GLU A 514 -20.64 29.89 5.51
N HIS A 515 -21.24 29.74 4.32
CA HIS A 515 -22.49 30.40 3.99
C HIS A 515 -23.59 29.47 3.45
N LEU A 516 -24.78 29.65 4.02
CA LEU A 516 -26.02 28.98 3.64
C LEU A 516 -27.06 30.01 3.20
N VAL A 517 -27.65 29.85 2.01
CA VAL A 517 -28.78 30.68 1.56
C VAL A 517 -30.07 29.88 1.71
N GLY A 518 -30.96 30.30 2.60
CA GLY A 518 -32.14 29.50 2.92
C GLY A 518 -33.12 30.13 3.89
N VAL A 519 -33.74 29.27 4.70
CA VAL A 519 -34.74 29.62 5.71
C VAL A 519 -34.30 29.12 7.09
N ARG A 520 -34.61 29.92 8.11
CA ARG A 520 -34.44 29.60 9.53
C ARG A 520 -35.78 29.67 10.26
N TRP A 521 -36.10 28.73 11.13
CA TRP A 521 -37.34 28.69 11.93
C TRP A 521 -37.07 28.21 13.38
N PRO A 522 -37.94 28.45 14.39
CA PRO A 522 -39.36 28.84 14.32
C PRO A 522 -39.62 30.32 13.98
N ASN A 523 -38.68 31.23 14.27
CA ASN A 523 -38.77 32.63 13.86
C ASN A 523 -38.37 32.76 12.38
N ILE A 524 -39.34 32.53 11.49
CA ILE A 524 -39.14 32.46 10.03
C ILE A 524 -38.35 33.67 9.53
N LYS A 525 -37.10 33.42 9.11
CA LYS A 525 -36.23 34.37 8.42
C LYS A 525 -35.67 33.70 7.17
N THR A 526 -35.62 34.42 6.07
CA THR A 526 -34.95 33.99 4.83
C THR A 526 -33.75 34.87 4.55
N GLY A 527 -32.69 34.32 3.98
CA GLY A 527 -31.50 35.09 3.64
C GLY A 527 -30.21 34.26 3.57
N LYS A 528 -29.08 34.95 3.55
CA LYS A 528 -27.74 34.38 3.67
C LYS A 528 -27.38 34.30 5.16
N PHE A 529 -27.07 33.10 5.65
CA PHE A 529 -26.60 32.83 7.00
C PHE A 529 -25.11 32.51 6.96
N TYR A 530 -24.37 33.04 7.94
CA TYR A 530 -22.95 32.76 8.13
C TYR A 530 -22.76 31.78 9.29
N PHE A 531 -21.89 30.81 9.11
CA PHE A 531 -21.44 29.85 10.12
C PHE A 531 -19.94 29.73 10.01
N GLU A 532 -19.23 29.86 11.14
CA GLU A 532 -17.78 29.65 11.17
C GLU A 532 -17.45 28.21 10.79
N PHE A 533 -16.47 28.01 9.91
CA PHE A 533 -16.01 26.66 9.57
C PHE A 533 -15.52 25.93 10.83
N PRO A 534 -15.87 24.64 11.06
CA PRO A 534 -16.56 23.70 10.16
C PRO A 534 -18.07 23.56 10.41
N ILE A 535 -18.72 24.51 11.10
CA ILE A 535 -20.11 24.36 11.56
C ILE A 535 -21.07 24.03 10.40
N LEU A 536 -20.93 24.68 9.25
CA LEU A 536 -21.80 24.42 8.10
C LEU A 536 -21.52 23.08 7.41
N GLU A 537 -20.28 22.60 7.39
CA GLU A 537 -19.93 21.25 6.89
C GLU A 537 -20.57 20.14 7.72
N ASN A 538 -20.96 20.46 8.96
CA ASN A 538 -21.63 19.55 9.87
C ASN A 538 -23.15 19.52 9.69
N PHE A 539 -23.69 20.29 8.73
CA PHE A 539 -25.11 20.24 8.42
C PHE A 539 -25.40 19.04 7.53
N LEU A 540 -26.54 18.40 7.79
CA LEU A 540 -26.94 17.22 7.05
C LEU A 540 -27.26 17.56 5.59
N SER A 541 -26.61 16.89 4.65
CA SER A 541 -26.94 17.02 3.23
C SER A 541 -28.20 16.24 2.90
N ILE A 542 -29.10 16.85 2.12
CA ILE A 542 -30.27 16.13 1.59
C ILE A 542 -29.84 15.05 0.59
N LYS A 543 -28.64 15.16 -0.01
CA LYS A 543 -28.09 14.13 -0.92
C LYS A 543 -28.02 12.76 -0.25
N LYS A 544 -27.68 12.69 1.03
CA LYS A 544 -27.63 11.43 1.81
C LYS A 544 -28.96 10.67 1.77
N LYS A 545 -30.10 11.37 1.71
CA LYS A 545 -31.43 10.72 1.61
C LYS A 545 -31.78 10.24 0.21
N LEU A 546 -31.02 10.67 -0.80
CA LEU A 546 -31.27 10.39 -2.22
C LEU A 546 -30.30 9.34 -2.78
N THR A 547 -29.14 9.15 -2.15
CA THR A 547 -28.22 8.05 -2.46
C THR A 547 -28.75 6.77 -1.84
N PRO A 548 -29.00 5.69 -2.62
CA PRO A 548 -29.36 4.39 -2.05
C PRO A 548 -28.24 3.92 -1.12
N ASP A 549 -28.62 3.32 0.00
CA ASP A 549 -27.68 2.61 0.86
C ASP A 549 -27.22 1.36 0.10
N PHE A 550 -25.93 1.33 -0.24
CA PHE A 550 -25.31 0.18 -0.87
C PHE A 550 -24.43 -0.45 0.19
N GLU A 551 -24.88 -1.57 0.76
CA GLU A 551 -24.14 -2.33 1.77
C GLU A 551 -22.66 -2.46 1.34
N TRP A 552 -21.78 -1.82 2.11
CA TRP A 552 -20.35 -2.02 2.00
C TRP A 552 -19.97 -3.16 2.95
N PHE A 553 -19.38 -4.22 2.40
CA PHE A 553 -18.84 -5.33 3.17
C PHE A 553 -17.32 -5.14 3.30
N GLY A 554 -16.90 -4.35 4.29
CA GLY A 554 -15.52 -4.30 4.72
C GLY A 554 -15.16 -5.45 5.66
N LYS A 555 -13.86 -5.61 5.91
CA LYS A 555 -13.31 -6.60 6.86
C LYS A 555 -13.93 -6.46 8.25
N GLN A 556 -14.22 -5.23 8.69
CA GLN A 556 -14.76 -4.92 10.01
C GLN A 556 -16.23 -5.31 10.14
N GLU A 557 -17.07 -5.10 9.14
CA GLU A 557 -18.49 -5.50 9.13
C GLU A 557 -18.63 -7.03 9.05
N TYR A 558 -17.77 -7.69 8.27
CA TYR A 558 -17.67 -9.15 8.28
C TYR A 558 -17.29 -9.68 9.66
N GLU A 559 -16.35 -9.04 10.36
CA GLU A 559 -15.96 -9.43 11.71
C GLU A 559 -17.04 -9.13 12.75
N VAL A 560 -17.70 -7.95 12.70
CA VAL A 560 -18.84 -7.59 13.55
C VAL A 560 -19.99 -8.60 13.36
N SER A 561 -20.24 -9.05 12.12
CA SER A 561 -21.27 -10.05 11.83
C SER A 561 -21.04 -11.42 12.50
N LYS A 562 -19.82 -11.69 12.99
CA LYS A 562 -19.49 -12.92 13.74
C LYS A 562 -19.92 -12.87 15.20
N TYR A 563 -20.19 -11.68 15.75
CA TYR A 563 -20.65 -11.49 17.12
C TYR A 563 -22.18 -11.61 17.18
N LYS A 564 -22.69 -12.17 18.28
CA LYS A 564 -24.13 -12.25 18.56
C LYS A 564 -24.48 -11.10 19.51
N GLY A 565 -25.22 -10.10 19.05
CA GLY A 565 -25.59 -8.93 19.84
C GLY A 565 -26.27 -7.86 19.00
N GLU A 566 -26.74 -6.79 19.66
CA GLU A 566 -27.20 -5.58 18.96
C GLU A 566 -25.98 -4.76 18.53
N VAL A 567 -25.92 -4.38 17.26
CA VAL A 567 -24.86 -3.53 16.69
C VAL A 567 -25.35 -2.09 16.69
N ILE A 568 -24.70 -1.25 17.46
CA ILE A 568 -24.95 0.19 17.56
C ILE A 568 -23.92 0.91 16.70
N ASP A 569 -24.39 1.62 15.66
CA ASP A 569 -23.56 2.54 14.87
C ASP A 569 -23.42 3.88 15.61
N LYS A 570 -22.20 4.18 16.07
CA LYS A 570 -21.80 5.43 16.74
C LYS A 570 -21.92 6.66 15.85
N GLN A 571 -22.05 6.50 14.53
CA GLN A 571 -22.17 7.59 13.57
C GLN A 571 -23.61 7.84 13.09
N ALA A 572 -24.58 7.11 13.62
CA ALA A 572 -25.98 7.29 13.29
C ALA A 572 -26.72 8.09 14.38
N GLU A 573 -27.24 9.24 13.95
CA GLU A 573 -28.20 10.11 14.64
C GLU A 573 -27.62 11.24 15.52
N TYR A 574 -27.53 12.41 14.88
CA TYR A 574 -27.41 13.78 15.37
C TYR A 574 -26.01 14.38 15.56
N GLY A 575 -25.79 15.49 14.83
CA GLY A 575 -24.61 16.35 14.92
C GLY A 575 -24.42 16.96 16.31
N GLN A 576 -23.17 16.94 16.75
CA GLN A 576 -22.58 17.50 17.97
C GLN A 576 -23.16 17.09 19.36
N ASP A 577 -24.44 16.82 19.53
CA ASP A 577 -25.03 16.63 20.88
C ASP A 577 -24.83 15.22 21.48
N ASN A 578 -24.46 14.21 20.69
CA ASN A 578 -24.37 12.82 21.17
C ASN A 578 -22.99 12.33 21.61
N LEU A 579 -21.97 13.19 21.62
CA LEU A 579 -20.61 12.83 22.09
C LEU A 579 -20.50 12.58 23.62
N ARG A 580 -21.62 12.39 24.33
CA ARG A 580 -21.67 12.22 25.80
C ARG A 580 -22.62 11.12 26.31
N ARG A 581 -23.17 10.26 25.45
CA ARG A 581 -24.04 9.17 25.91
C ARG A 581 -23.62 7.86 25.28
N ILE A 582 -22.94 7.04 26.08
CA ILE A 582 -23.26 5.62 26.33
C ILE A 582 -22.52 5.28 27.63
N ASP A 583 -23.29 5.12 28.70
CA ASP A 583 -22.79 4.56 29.96
C ASP A 583 -22.80 3.02 29.84
N ARG A 584 -21.76 2.39 30.39
CA ARG A 584 -21.20 1.11 29.95
C ARG A 584 -21.42 0.01 30.98
N GLU A 585 -22.20 -1.03 30.68
CA GLU A 585 -22.08 -2.34 31.36
C GLU A 585 -22.23 -3.59 30.45
N ASP A 586 -22.83 -3.50 29.25
CA ASP A 586 -23.14 -4.70 28.42
C ASP A 586 -22.37 -4.81 27.08
N LYS A 587 -21.20 -4.18 26.94
CA LYS A 587 -20.42 -4.16 25.67
C LYS A 587 -19.58 -5.42 25.50
N VAL A 588 -19.72 -6.10 24.35
CA VAL A 588 -18.88 -7.25 23.96
C VAL A 588 -17.86 -6.95 22.84
N PHE A 589 -18.05 -5.88 22.06
CA PHE A 589 -17.08 -5.38 21.07
C PHE A 589 -17.28 -3.87 20.87
N GLU A 590 -16.21 -3.09 20.67
CA GLU A 590 -16.33 -1.67 20.28
C GLU A 590 -15.10 -1.22 19.52
N ASN A 591 -15.32 -0.54 18.42
CA ASN A 591 -14.30 0.25 17.75
C ASN A 591 -14.81 1.71 17.60
N GLY A 592 -14.18 2.53 16.77
CA GLY A 592 -14.56 3.94 16.59
C GLY A 592 -15.96 4.19 16.06
N TYR A 593 -16.61 3.16 15.52
CA TYR A 593 -17.85 3.25 14.74
C TYR A 593 -18.95 2.35 15.26
N TYR A 594 -18.62 1.20 15.85
CA TYR A 594 -19.60 0.23 16.30
C TYR A 594 -19.42 -0.07 17.78
N ILE A 595 -20.53 -0.28 18.48
CA ILE A 595 -20.59 -0.98 19.76
C ILE A 595 -21.47 -2.20 19.54
N VAL A 596 -20.99 -3.39 19.84
CA VAL A 596 -21.83 -4.57 19.96
C VAL A 596 -22.13 -4.77 21.44
N VAL A 597 -23.42 -4.81 21.77
CA VAL A 597 -23.89 -5.08 23.13
C VAL A 597 -24.46 -6.50 23.24
N GLU A 598 -24.18 -7.17 24.36
CA GLU A 598 -24.78 -8.46 24.72
C GLU A 598 -26.29 -8.27 24.92
N GLN A 599 -27.10 -9.25 24.54
CA GLN A 599 -28.56 -9.23 24.76
C GLN A 599 -28.95 -9.77 26.13
#